data_AF-A0A7X7ZCR2-F1
#
_entry.id   AF-A0A7X7ZCR2-F1
#
_cell.length_a   1.000
_cell.length_b   1.000
_cell.length_c   1.000
_cell.angle_alpha   90.00
_cell.angle_beta   90.00
_cell.angle_gamma   90.00
#
_symmetry.space_group_name_H-M   'P 1'
#
loop_
_entity.id
_entity.type
_entity.pdbx_description
1 polymer ?
#
loop_
_entity_poly.entity_id
_entity_poly.type
_entity_poly.pdbx_seq_one_letter_code
_entity_poly.pdbx_strand_id
1 'polypeptide(L)'
;MSKAQIWTVVILGAFVILFIMQRILRKEETHPVMNNESSTTETYEDEGKLLIDRLNCVTCHGADLRGTPMGPTLYALSEHYDREQLINYLRNPADYVEEGRLKEFKEKYRSIMPSYGNQDVKDLGKISDYLLRLK
;
A
#
# COMPACT_ATOMS: atom_id res chain seq x y z
N MET A 1 33.19 -6.30 46.93
CA MET A 1 32.05 -6.67 46.05
C MET A 1 31.88 -8.17 46.08
N SER A 2 30.67 -8.68 46.34
CA SER A 2 30.44 -10.13 46.33
C SER A 2 30.49 -10.65 44.90
N LYS A 3 30.92 -11.90 44.69
CA LYS A 3 30.99 -12.51 43.36
C LYS A 3 29.65 -12.43 42.62
N ALA A 4 28.53 -12.51 43.35
CA ALA A 4 27.18 -12.39 42.81
C ALA A 4 26.88 -10.98 42.23
N GLN A 5 27.37 -9.91 42.87
CA GLN A 5 27.19 -8.54 42.39
C GLN A 5 27.98 -8.25 41.09
N ILE A 6 29.06 -8.99 40.84
CA ILE A 6 29.85 -8.83 39.61
C ILE A 6 29.07 -9.41 38.42
N TRP A 7 28.47 -10.60 38.59
CA TRP A 7 27.66 -11.24 37.54
C TRP A 7 26.41 -10.44 37.18
N THR A 8 25.75 -9.81 38.14
CA THR A 8 24.57 -8.97 37.86
C THR A 8 24.93 -7.72 37.04
N VAL A 9 26.06 -7.07 37.35
CA VAL A 9 26.54 -5.90 36.58
C VAL A 9 26.95 -6.30 35.16
N VAL A 10 27.59 -7.47 34.99
CA VAL A 10 27.96 -7.98 33.65
C VAL A 10 26.74 -8.28 32.80
N ILE A 11 25.72 -8.95 33.36
CA ILE A 11 24.49 -9.27 32.63
C ILE A 11 23.74 -7.98 32.27
N LEU A 12 23.61 -7.04 33.20
CA LEU A 12 22.92 -5.78 32.96
C LEU A 12 23.65 -4.94 31.91
N GLY A 13 24.99 -4.91 31.94
CA GLY A 13 25.81 -4.29 30.91
C GLY A 13 25.61 -4.94 29.53
N ALA A 14 25.56 -6.26 29.45
CA ALA A 14 25.31 -6.98 28.20
C ALA A 14 23.92 -6.66 27.61
N PHE A 15 22.87 -6.59 28.43
CA PHE A 15 21.53 -6.20 27.99
C PHE A 15 21.47 -4.75 27.51
N VAL A 16 22.17 -3.82 28.19
CA VAL A 16 22.25 -2.41 27.75
C VAL A 16 22.99 -2.31 26.42
N ILE A 17 24.08 -3.06 26.23
CA ILE A 17 24.83 -3.11 24.97
C ILE A 17 23.98 -3.71 23.85
N LEU A 18 23.27 -4.81 24.10
CA LEU A 18 22.37 -5.42 23.12
C LEU A 18 21.19 -4.51 22.78
N PHE A 19 20.64 -3.78 23.76
CA PHE A 19 19.58 -2.81 23.53
C PHE A 19 20.07 -1.62 22.70
N ILE A 20 21.29 -1.13 22.98
CA ILE A 20 21.94 -0.08 22.17
C ILE A 20 22.26 -0.61 20.77
N MET A 21 22.73 -1.86 20.62
CA MET A 21 23.00 -2.49 19.34
C MET A 21 21.71 -2.68 18.52
N GLN A 22 20.60 -3.06 19.17
CA GLN A 22 19.28 -3.11 18.55
C GLN A 22 18.80 -1.72 18.12
N ARG A 23 19.11 -0.67 18.89
CA ARG A 23 18.84 0.73 18.55
C ARG A 23 19.69 1.22 17.38
N ILE A 24 20.96 0.82 17.30
CA ILE A 24 21.89 1.21 16.23
C ILE A 24 21.54 0.49 14.92
N LEU A 25 21.14 -0.79 14.97
CA LEU A 25 20.65 -1.50 13.79
C LEU A 25 19.26 -1.02 13.33
N ARG A 26 18.52 -0.30 14.19
CA ARG A 26 17.27 0.42 13.86
C ARG A 26 17.48 1.86 13.41
N LYS A 27 18.72 2.36 13.36
CA LYS A 27 19.01 3.72 12.93
C LYS A 27 19.54 3.73 11.50
N GLU A 28 18.65 3.36 10.57
CA GLU A 28 18.32 4.05 9.32
C GLU A 28 16.98 3.51 8.78
N GLU A 29 15.91 3.78 9.52
CA GLU A 29 14.52 3.82 8.98
C GLU A 29 13.97 5.23 9.26
N THR A 30 14.79 6.22 8.95
CA THR A 30 14.37 7.60 8.75
C THR A 30 14.87 7.96 7.38
N HIS A 31 14.04 7.69 6.38
CA HIS A 31 14.30 8.07 4.99
C HIS A 31 14.76 9.52 4.94
N PRO A 32 16.03 9.80 4.60
CA PRO A 32 16.42 11.15 4.29
C PRO A 32 15.77 11.48 2.95
N VAL A 33 14.99 12.56 2.93
CA VAL A 33 14.61 13.25 1.70
C VAL A 33 15.90 13.74 1.06
N MET A 34 16.45 12.94 0.15
CA MET A 34 17.52 13.32 -0.77
C MET A 34 17.19 12.73 -2.14
N ASN A 35 16.47 13.55 -2.90
CA ASN A 35 16.58 13.80 -4.32
C ASN A 35 17.46 12.79 -5.09
N ASN A 36 16.92 11.62 -5.37
CA ASN A 36 17.35 10.85 -6.53
C ASN A 36 16.15 10.04 -7.05
N GLU A 37 15.65 10.50 -8.19
CA GLU A 37 14.33 10.25 -8.77
C GLU A 37 14.16 8.84 -9.38
N SER A 38 14.91 7.84 -8.92
CA SER A 38 14.98 6.54 -9.62
C SER A 38 14.96 5.29 -8.73
N SER A 39 15.00 5.40 -7.40
CA SER A 39 15.05 4.21 -6.52
C SER A 39 13.84 4.02 -5.60
N THR A 40 13.01 5.06 -5.43
CA THR A 40 11.71 4.95 -4.76
C THR A 40 10.65 4.37 -5.69
N THR A 41 10.71 4.72 -6.98
CA THR A 41 9.69 4.38 -7.98
C THR A 41 9.55 2.87 -8.22
N GLU A 42 10.67 2.13 -8.26
CA GLU A 42 10.71 0.67 -8.45
C GLU A 42 10.19 -0.06 -7.21
N THR A 43 10.65 0.34 -6.02
CA THR A 43 10.19 -0.25 -4.75
C THR A 43 8.68 -0.02 -4.53
N TYR A 44 8.17 1.17 -4.84
CA TYR A 44 6.73 1.46 -4.76
C TYR A 44 5.92 0.77 -5.87
N GLU A 45 6.49 0.50 -7.05
CA GLU A 45 5.83 -0.32 -8.09
C GLU A 45 5.60 -1.73 -7.62
N ASP A 46 6.64 -2.37 -7.10
CA ASP A 46 6.55 -3.75 -6.64
C ASP A 46 5.60 -3.87 -5.44
N GLU A 47 5.60 -2.89 -4.52
CA GLU A 47 4.68 -2.87 -3.38
C GLU A 47 3.22 -2.66 -3.80
N GLY A 48 2.93 -1.71 -4.69
CA GLY A 48 1.57 -1.44 -5.16
C GLY A 48 0.97 -2.64 -5.89
N LYS A 49 1.76 -3.29 -6.76
CA LYS A 49 1.35 -4.51 -7.45
C LYS A 49 1.10 -5.67 -6.51
N LEU A 50 1.99 -5.87 -5.53
CA LEU A 50 1.83 -6.93 -4.52
C LEU A 50 0.57 -6.73 -3.66
N LEU A 51 0.22 -5.48 -3.34
CA LEU A 51 -1.02 -5.15 -2.65
C LEU A 51 -2.26 -5.46 -3.49
N ILE A 52 -2.24 -5.17 -4.80
CA ILE A 52 -3.32 -5.52 -5.75
C ILE A 52 -3.57 -7.04 -5.76
N ASP A 53 -2.50 -7.84 -5.79
CA ASP A 53 -2.61 -9.30 -5.75
C ASP A 53 -3.15 -9.79 -4.41
N ARG A 54 -2.62 -9.28 -3.29
CA ARG A 54 -3.07 -9.66 -1.94
C ARG A 54 -4.53 -9.32 -1.65
N LEU A 55 -4.99 -8.17 -2.16
CA LEU A 55 -6.37 -7.71 -2.02
C LEU A 55 -7.32 -8.35 -3.05
N ASN A 56 -6.82 -9.29 -3.87
CA ASN A 56 -7.57 -10.03 -4.88
C ASN A 56 -8.27 -9.15 -5.93
N CYS A 57 -7.69 -7.99 -6.25
CA CYS A 57 -8.23 -7.08 -7.27
C CYS A 57 -8.31 -7.77 -8.64
N VAL A 58 -7.31 -8.63 -8.93
CA VAL A 58 -7.19 -9.40 -10.17
C VAL A 58 -8.35 -10.36 -10.42
N THR A 59 -9.09 -10.77 -9.38
CA THR A 59 -10.23 -11.67 -9.53
C THR A 59 -11.34 -11.05 -10.37
N CYS A 60 -11.59 -9.75 -10.20
CA CYS A 60 -12.62 -9.03 -10.94
C CYS A 60 -12.04 -8.24 -12.12
N HIS A 61 -10.83 -7.69 -11.97
CA HIS A 61 -10.21 -6.83 -12.97
C HIS A 61 -9.28 -7.56 -13.94
N GLY A 62 -9.07 -8.87 -13.75
CA GLY A 62 -8.22 -9.71 -14.58
C GLY A 62 -6.76 -9.70 -14.09
N ALA A 63 -6.02 -10.76 -14.41
CA ALA A 63 -4.61 -10.90 -14.02
C ALA A 63 -3.70 -9.81 -14.61
N ASP A 64 -4.10 -9.26 -15.76
CA ASP A 64 -3.40 -8.17 -16.45
C ASP A 64 -4.03 -6.79 -16.20
N LEU A 65 -5.07 -6.72 -15.36
CA LEU A 65 -5.85 -5.52 -15.04
C LEU A 65 -6.56 -4.88 -16.26
N ARG A 66 -6.69 -5.61 -17.38
CA ARG A 66 -7.38 -5.13 -18.59
C ARG A 66 -8.90 -5.30 -18.53
N GLY A 67 -9.42 -5.79 -17.40
CA GLY A 67 -10.84 -5.97 -17.14
C GLY A 67 -11.33 -7.36 -17.53
N THR A 68 -12.50 -7.70 -16.99
CA THR A 68 -13.23 -8.94 -17.26
C THR A 68 -14.72 -8.63 -17.34
N PRO A 69 -15.59 -9.61 -17.62
CA PRO A 69 -17.04 -9.43 -17.46
C PRO A 69 -17.48 -9.08 -16.02
N MET A 70 -16.63 -9.29 -15.01
CA MET A 70 -16.91 -8.94 -13.60
C MET A 70 -16.47 -7.51 -13.23
N GLY A 71 -15.51 -6.92 -13.93
CA GLY A 71 -14.98 -5.61 -13.59
C GLY A 71 -14.28 -4.90 -14.75
N PRO A 72 -14.33 -3.56 -14.81
CA PRO A 72 -13.73 -2.79 -15.90
C PRO A 72 -12.20 -2.88 -15.90
N THR A 73 -11.58 -2.39 -16.98
CA THR A 73 -10.13 -2.18 -16.99
C THR A 73 -9.70 -1.15 -15.94
N LEU A 74 -8.52 -1.35 -15.36
CA LEU A 74 -7.85 -0.37 -14.49
C LEU A 74 -6.74 0.41 -15.22
N TYR A 75 -6.68 0.33 -16.55
CA TYR A 75 -5.77 1.14 -17.36
C TYR A 75 -6.37 2.53 -17.61
N ALA A 76 -5.48 3.51 -17.84
CA ALA A 76 -5.83 4.89 -18.13
C ALA A 76 -6.72 5.56 -17.05
N LEU A 77 -6.57 5.13 -15.79
CA LEU A 77 -7.34 5.72 -14.68
C LEU A 77 -6.98 7.19 -14.44
N SER A 78 -5.76 7.60 -14.78
CA SER A 78 -5.29 8.99 -14.67
C SER A 78 -6.04 9.98 -15.57
N GLU A 79 -6.83 9.51 -16.52
CA GLU A 79 -7.72 10.37 -17.32
C GLU A 79 -8.98 10.81 -16.56
N HIS A 80 -9.32 10.11 -15.47
CA HIS A 80 -10.59 10.29 -14.76
C HIS A 80 -10.43 10.47 -13.25
N TYR A 81 -9.30 10.06 -12.69
CA TYR A 81 -9.04 10.10 -11.27
C TYR A 81 -7.67 10.72 -11.01
N ASP A 82 -7.60 11.58 -10.00
CA ASP A 82 -6.36 11.87 -9.29
C ASP A 82 -6.13 10.85 -8.15
N ARG A 83 -4.99 11.01 -7.48
CA ARG A 83 -4.57 10.11 -6.40
C ARG A 83 -5.55 10.11 -5.24
N GLU A 84 -5.95 11.27 -4.77
CA GLU A 84 -6.87 11.44 -3.65
C GLU A 84 -8.27 10.90 -3.97
N GLN A 85 -8.78 11.18 -5.16
CA GLN A 85 -10.05 10.68 -5.68
C GLN A 85 -10.04 9.15 -5.73
N LEU A 86 -8.97 8.53 -6.22
CA LEU A 86 -8.88 7.08 -6.29
C LEU A 86 -8.78 6.44 -4.90
N ILE A 87 -8.01 7.04 -3.98
CA ILE A 87 -7.98 6.58 -2.57
C ILE A 87 -9.38 6.65 -1.96
N ASN A 88 -10.07 7.77 -2.12
CA ASN A 88 -11.41 7.95 -1.54
C ASN A 88 -12.43 6.99 -2.14
N TYR A 89 -12.36 6.74 -3.45
CA TYR A 89 -13.17 5.73 -4.13
C TYR A 89 -12.90 4.34 -3.56
N LEU A 90 -11.64 3.91 -3.43
CA LEU A 90 -11.28 2.60 -2.87
C LEU A 90 -11.78 2.42 -1.43
N ARG A 91 -11.82 3.50 -0.64
CA ARG A 91 -12.34 3.45 0.73
C ARG A 91 -13.85 3.22 0.76
N ASN A 92 -14.61 3.93 -0.06
CA ASN A 92 -16.06 3.74 -0.11
C ASN A 92 -16.62 3.86 -1.53
N PRO A 93 -16.56 2.80 -2.35
CA PRO A 93 -17.01 2.86 -3.74
C PRO A 93 -18.50 3.19 -3.86
N ALA A 94 -19.31 2.77 -2.88
CA ALA A 94 -20.76 2.92 -2.88
C ALA A 94 -21.22 4.38 -2.86
N ASP A 95 -20.40 5.31 -2.35
CA ASP A 95 -20.75 6.73 -2.34
C ASP A 95 -20.66 7.37 -3.74
N TYR A 96 -19.95 6.72 -4.68
CA TYR A 96 -19.66 7.28 -6.00
C TYR A 96 -20.45 6.61 -7.14
N VAL A 97 -21.16 5.51 -6.88
CA VAL A 97 -21.77 4.69 -7.95
C VAL A 97 -22.94 5.36 -8.69
N GLU A 98 -23.53 6.40 -8.12
CA GLU A 98 -24.69 7.08 -8.72
C GLU A 98 -24.30 8.21 -9.70
N GLU A 99 -23.00 8.47 -9.87
CA GLU A 99 -22.49 9.59 -10.64
C GLU A 99 -21.76 9.14 -11.93
N GLY A 100 -22.04 9.85 -13.03
CA GLY A 100 -21.30 9.77 -14.29
C GLY A 100 -21.03 8.34 -14.79
N ARG A 101 -19.75 8.06 -15.09
CA ARG A 101 -19.27 6.79 -15.65
C ARG A 101 -19.54 5.58 -14.74
N LEU A 102 -19.58 5.78 -13.42
CA LEU A 102 -19.79 4.68 -12.47
C LEU A 102 -21.23 4.17 -12.48
N LYS A 103 -22.20 5.02 -12.83
CA LYS A 103 -23.59 4.61 -13.03
C LYS A 103 -23.73 3.62 -14.18
N GLU A 104 -23.09 3.90 -15.31
CA GLU A 104 -23.05 2.97 -16.46
C GLU A 104 -22.36 1.65 -16.10
N PHE A 105 -21.30 1.71 -15.29
CA PHE A 105 -20.59 0.52 -14.83
C PHE A 105 -21.44 -0.34 -13.91
N LYS A 106 -22.24 0.27 -13.03
CA LYS A 106 -23.17 -0.45 -12.15
C LYS A 106 -24.20 -1.25 -12.95
N GLU A 107 -24.68 -0.71 -14.08
CA GLU A 107 -25.63 -1.42 -14.95
C GLU A 107 -24.94 -2.53 -15.77
N LYS A 108 -23.70 -2.28 -16.20
CA LYS A 108 -22.94 -3.20 -17.05
C LYS A 108 -22.36 -4.39 -16.30
N TYR A 109 -21.82 -4.17 -15.11
CA TYR A 109 -21.13 -5.20 -14.33
C TYR A 109 -22.06 -5.75 -13.24
N ARG A 110 -22.16 -7.08 -13.15
CA ARG A 110 -23.03 -7.76 -12.17
C ARG A 110 -22.41 -7.81 -10.77
N SER A 111 -21.18 -7.33 -10.62
CA SER A 111 -20.39 -7.35 -9.39
C SER A 111 -20.31 -5.96 -8.78
N ILE A 112 -20.37 -5.91 -7.45
CA ILE A 112 -20.22 -4.67 -6.68
C ILE A 112 -18.74 -4.54 -6.28
N MET A 113 -18.17 -3.35 -6.49
CA MET A 113 -16.81 -3.03 -6.03
C MET A 113 -16.77 -3.07 -4.49
N PRO A 114 -15.93 -3.91 -3.87
CA PRO A 114 -15.83 -3.98 -2.43
C PRO A 114 -15.18 -2.73 -1.84
N SER A 115 -15.53 -2.39 -0.59
CA SER A 115 -14.88 -1.32 0.16
C SER A 115 -13.56 -1.81 0.76
N TYR A 116 -12.53 -0.98 0.66
CA TYR A 116 -11.23 -1.15 1.29
C TYR A 116 -10.99 -0.11 2.41
N GLY A 117 -12.07 0.42 2.99
CA GLY A 117 -12.01 1.43 4.06
C GLY A 117 -11.28 0.98 5.33
N ASN A 118 -11.08 -0.33 5.50
CA ASN A 118 -10.32 -0.94 6.59
C ASN A 118 -8.81 -1.05 6.32
N GLN A 119 -8.33 -0.70 5.12
CA GLN A 119 -6.91 -0.70 4.78
C GLN A 119 -6.22 0.60 5.24
N ASP A 120 -4.91 0.54 5.46
CA ASP A 120 -4.12 1.73 5.77
C ASP A 120 -4.11 2.71 4.57
N VAL A 121 -4.18 4.01 4.85
CA VAL A 121 -4.20 5.04 3.81
C VAL A 121 -2.92 5.04 2.98
N LYS A 122 -1.79 4.65 3.56
CA LYS A 122 -0.52 4.51 2.84
C LYS A 122 -0.58 3.38 1.82
N ASP A 123 -1.19 2.26 2.18
CA ASP A 123 -1.31 1.11 1.28
C ASP A 123 -2.28 1.42 0.13
N LEU A 124 -3.41 2.08 0.44
CA LEU A 124 -4.30 2.61 -0.60
C LEU A 124 -3.58 3.61 -1.51
N GLY A 125 -2.71 4.45 -0.93
CA GLY A 125 -1.85 5.36 -1.67
C GLY A 125 -0.95 4.65 -2.67
N LYS A 126 -0.23 3.61 -2.23
CA LYS A 126 0.65 2.80 -3.09
C LYS A 126 -0.12 2.13 -4.24
N ILE A 127 -1.31 1.60 -3.94
CA ILE A 127 -2.20 1.01 -4.95
C ILE A 127 -2.59 2.06 -5.98
N SER A 128 -3.07 3.23 -5.52
CA SER A 128 -3.45 4.33 -6.42
C SER A 128 -2.29 4.80 -7.29
N ASP A 129 -1.10 4.95 -6.71
CA ASP A 129 0.11 5.36 -7.43
C ASP A 129 0.52 4.36 -8.52
N TYR A 130 0.37 3.06 -8.26
CA TYR A 130 0.57 2.02 -9.27
C TYR A 130 -0.49 2.09 -10.37
N LEU A 131 -1.77 2.13 -9.99
CA LEU A 131 -2.89 2.10 -10.94
C LEU A 131 -2.92 3.31 -11.88
N LEU A 132 -2.62 4.51 -11.38
CA LEU A 132 -2.64 5.74 -12.18
C LEU A 132 -1.55 5.79 -13.26
N ARG A 133 -0.51 4.96 -13.14
CA ARG A 133 0.57 4.84 -14.14
C ARG A 133 0.27 3.85 -15.25
N LEU A 134 -0.75 3.00 -15.11
CA LEU A 134 -1.13 2.04 -16.15
C LEU A 134 -1.72 2.79 -17.37
N LYS A 135 -1.14 2.57 -18.56
CA LYS A 135 -1.54 3.22 -19.83
C LYS A 135 -1.79 2.18 -20.92
#